data_AF-A0A1Q3DKB0-F1
#
_entry.id   AF-A0A1Q3DKB0-F1
#
_cell.length_a   1.000
_cell.length_b   1.000
_cell.length_c   1.000
_cell.angle_alpha   90.00
_cell.angle_beta   90.00
_cell.angle_gamma   90.00
#
_symmetry.space_group_name_H-M   'P 1'
#
loop_
_entity.id
_entity.type
_entity.pdbx_description
1 polymer ?
#
loop_
_entity_poly.entity_id
_entity_poly.type
_entity_poly.pdbx_seq_one_letter_code
_entity_poly.pdbx_strand_id
1 'polypeptide(L)'
;LEGMGWFEYLCSSHVIYPRLVKLFYADLESSTTCIANSFVLGSPISITPDFLAETIGIPNEGITHFNDIGKTEALRICLDQPNVNPLMNVTSGHLPIASRIVLLLVTNTFLPREGSRTLPSERDLKFVACVKNGTPINLPYLIVNHML
;
A
#
# COMPACT_ATOMS: atom_id res chain seq x y z
N LEU A 1 -1.51 -5.19 11.31
CA LEU A 1 -0.14 -4.76 10.96
C LEU A 1 0.91 -5.72 11.51
N GLU A 2 0.85 -6.07 12.80
CA GLU A 2 1.75 -7.07 13.41
C GLU A 2 1.65 -8.44 12.72
N GLY A 3 0.44 -8.98 12.54
CA GLY A 3 0.21 -10.22 11.77
C GLY A 3 0.54 -10.15 10.27
N MET A 4 0.93 -8.98 9.75
CA MET A 4 1.41 -8.80 8.37
C MET A 4 2.93 -8.69 8.28
N GLY A 5 3.63 -8.69 9.41
CA GLY A 5 5.09 -8.50 9.46
C GLY A 5 5.54 -7.05 9.21
N TRP A 6 4.62 -6.08 9.16
CA TRP A 6 4.97 -4.68 8.85
C TRP A 6 5.33 -3.85 10.08
N PHE A 7 4.93 -4.31 11.26
CA PHE A 7 4.96 -3.47 12.47
C PHE A 7 6.39 -3.05 12.84
N GLU A 8 7.34 -3.98 12.85
CA GLU A 8 8.73 -3.69 13.18
C GLU A 8 9.36 -2.68 12.22
N TYR A 9 9.09 -2.83 10.92
CA TYR A 9 9.52 -1.87 9.90
C TYR A 9 8.88 -0.49 10.09
N LEU A 10 7.56 -0.41 10.32
CA LEU A 10 6.89 0.88 10.50
C LEU A 10 7.34 1.62 11.77
N CYS A 11 7.87 0.89 12.75
CA CYS A 11 8.40 1.44 13.99
C CYS A 11 9.93 1.63 13.97
N SER A 12 10.63 1.22 12.91
CA SER A 12 12.07 1.34 12.85
C SER A 12 12.50 2.78 12.57
N SER A 13 13.59 3.20 13.21
CA SER A 13 14.23 4.48 12.94
C SER A 13 15.50 4.25 12.12
N HIS A 14 15.51 4.73 10.88
CA HIS A 14 16.69 4.66 10.02
C HIS A 14 17.27 6.06 9.77
N VAL A 15 18.59 6.12 9.62
CA VAL A 15 19.25 7.37 9.20
C VAL A 15 18.84 7.67 7.77
N ILE A 16 18.22 8.83 7.57
CA ILE A 16 17.83 9.31 6.24
C ILE A 16 18.93 10.22 5.72
N TYR A 17 19.35 10.00 4.48
CA TYR A 17 20.28 10.87 3.76
C TYR A 17 19.52 11.68 2.70
N PRO A 18 18.98 12.87 3.03
CA PRO A 18 18.01 13.56 2.17
C PRO A 18 18.57 13.94 0.80
N ARG A 19 19.88 14.20 0.71
CA ARG A 19 20.54 14.50 -0.57
C ARG A 19 20.56 13.30 -1.50
N LEU A 20 20.84 12.10 -0.99
CA LEU A 20 20.83 10.88 -1.78
C LEU A 20 19.41 10.52 -2.22
N VAL A 21 18.44 10.63 -1.31
CA VAL A 21 17.02 10.40 -1.64
C VAL A 21 16.55 11.35 -2.74
N LYS A 22 16.91 12.63 -2.67
CA LYS A 22 16.56 13.60 -3.73
C LYS A 22 17.19 13.25 -5.08
N LEU A 23 18.46 12.85 -5.11
CA LEU A 23 19.11 12.42 -6.36
C LEU A 23 18.44 11.16 -6.93
N PHE A 24 18.13 10.20 -6.07
CA PHE A 24 17.43 8.97 -6.47
C PHE A 24 16.10 9.27 -7.17
N TYR A 25 15.24 10.09 -6.56
CA TYR A 25 13.95 10.43 -7.17
C TYR A 25 14.07 11.37 -8.38
N ALA A 26 15.14 12.16 -8.48
CA ALA A 26 15.35 13.05 -9.62
C ALA A 26 15.71 12.28 -10.91
N ASP A 27 16.43 11.18 -10.78
CA ASP A 27 16.85 10.31 -11.90
C ASP A 27 16.06 8.98 -11.94
N LEU A 28 14.90 8.91 -11.26
CA LEU A 28 14.06 7.70 -11.25
C LEU A 28 13.41 7.50 -12.63
N GLU A 29 13.69 6.35 -13.25
CA GLU A 29 13.15 5.99 -14.56
C GLU A 29 11.68 5.56 -14.46
N SER A 30 10.87 5.94 -15.47
CA SER A 30 9.53 5.39 -15.60
C SER A 30 9.61 3.92 -16.04
N SER A 31 9.07 3.04 -15.21
CA SER A 31 9.09 1.60 -15.47
C SER A 31 7.69 1.07 -15.73
N THR A 32 7.54 0.24 -16.76
CA THR A 32 6.34 -0.58 -16.98
C THR A 32 6.46 -1.96 -16.31
N THR A 33 7.56 -2.20 -15.62
CA THR A 33 7.90 -3.47 -14.97
C THR A 33 8.04 -3.25 -13.45
N CYS A 34 7.97 -4.32 -12.66
CA CYS A 34 8.12 -4.26 -11.21
C CYS A 34 9.60 -4.09 -10.78
N ILE A 35 10.28 -3.09 -11.35
CA ILE A 35 11.67 -2.73 -11.09
C ILE A 35 11.76 -1.21 -11.22
N ALA A 36 12.31 -0.54 -10.20
CA ALA A 36 12.57 0.90 -10.22
C ALA A 36 14.07 1.15 -10.37
N ASN A 37 14.47 1.80 -11.47
CA ASN A 37 15.86 2.11 -11.78
C ASN A 37 16.15 3.59 -11.56
N SER A 38 17.34 3.91 -11.08
CA SER A 38 17.81 5.28 -10.89
C SER A 38 19.34 5.32 -11.01
N PHE A 39 19.91 6.52 -11.10
CA PHE A 39 21.35 6.74 -11.14
C PHE A 39 21.76 7.79 -10.12
N VAL A 40 22.57 7.41 -9.14
CA VAL A 40 22.97 8.30 -8.04
C VAL A 40 24.48 8.38 -7.95
N LEU A 41 25.03 9.58 -8.13
CA LEU A 41 26.48 9.87 -7.97
C LEU A 41 27.40 8.93 -8.77
N GLY A 42 27.03 8.57 -9.99
CA GLY A 42 27.85 7.67 -10.82
C GLY A 42 27.52 6.18 -10.66
N SER A 43 26.57 5.83 -9.78
CA SER A 43 26.19 4.44 -9.49
C SER A 43 24.76 4.16 -9.94
N PRO A 44 24.53 3.15 -10.80
CA PRO A 44 23.18 2.69 -11.10
C PRO A 44 22.58 1.98 -9.88
N ILE A 45 21.31 2.23 -9.62
CA ILE A 45 20.54 1.63 -8.54
C ILE A 45 19.32 0.96 -9.16
N SER A 46 19.06 -0.30 -8.80
CA SER A 46 17.85 -1.03 -9.17
C SER A 46 17.17 -1.53 -7.91
N ILE A 47 15.92 -1.12 -7.73
CA ILE A 47 15.07 -1.52 -6.60
C ILE A 47 14.06 -2.54 -7.12
N THR A 48 14.15 -3.76 -6.61
CA THR A 48 13.19 -4.86 -6.85
C THR A 48 12.46 -5.21 -5.55
N PRO A 49 11.31 -5.89 -5.62
CA PRO A 49 10.63 -6.39 -4.41
C PRO A 49 11.54 -7.29 -3.56
N ASP A 50 12.33 -8.17 -4.19
CA ASP A 50 13.27 -9.04 -3.47
C ASP A 50 14.36 -8.23 -2.75
N PHE A 51 14.93 -7.23 -3.44
CA PHE A 51 15.93 -6.35 -2.83
C PHE A 51 15.36 -5.59 -1.61
N LEU A 52 14.12 -5.09 -1.71
CA LEU A 52 13.46 -4.43 -0.59
C LEU A 52 13.17 -5.39 0.56
N ALA A 53 12.67 -6.59 0.25
CA ALA A 53 12.38 -7.62 1.25
C ALA A 53 13.64 -8.00 2.05
N GLU A 54 14.77 -8.21 1.36
CA GLU A 54 16.06 -8.49 1.98
C GLU A 54 16.56 -7.30 2.81
N THR A 55 16.49 -6.09 2.27
CA THR A 55 17.01 -4.88 2.94
C THR A 55 16.19 -4.50 4.18
N ILE A 56 14.87 -4.65 4.12
CA ILE A 56 13.94 -4.22 5.17
C ILE A 56 13.66 -5.36 6.17
N GLY A 57 13.86 -6.62 5.78
CA GLY A 57 13.57 -7.79 6.61
C GLY A 57 12.07 -8.13 6.67
N ILE A 58 11.33 -7.89 5.59
CA ILE A 58 9.89 -8.21 5.49
C ILE A 58 9.64 -9.24 4.38
N PRO A 59 8.58 -10.06 4.47
CA PRO A 59 8.29 -11.06 3.45
C PRO A 59 7.92 -10.41 2.10
N ASN A 60 8.47 -10.96 1.01
CA ASN A 60 8.03 -10.66 -0.36
C ASN A 60 6.86 -11.58 -0.76
N GLU A 61 5.82 -11.64 0.08
CA GLU A 61 4.71 -12.57 -0.08
C GLU A 61 3.35 -11.88 0.16
N GLY A 62 2.27 -12.56 -0.21
CA GLY A 62 0.91 -12.06 -0.08
C GLY A 62 0.35 -11.52 -1.39
N ILE A 63 -0.84 -10.92 -1.31
CA ILE A 63 -1.54 -10.45 -2.50
C ILE A 63 -0.84 -9.21 -3.08
N THR A 64 -0.71 -9.17 -4.40
CA THR A 64 -0.20 -8.03 -5.17
C THR A 64 -1.30 -7.23 -5.84
N HIS A 65 -2.45 -7.88 -6.08
CA HIS A 65 -3.65 -7.30 -6.67
C HIS A 65 -4.85 -7.58 -5.76
N PHE A 66 -5.74 -6.60 -5.65
CA PHE A 66 -6.94 -6.73 -4.81
C PHE A 66 -8.12 -7.37 -5.54
N ASN A 67 -7.94 -7.86 -6.78
CA ASN A 67 -9.05 -8.33 -7.61
C ASN A 67 -9.76 -9.57 -7.03
N ASP A 68 -9.02 -10.40 -6.29
CA ASP A 68 -9.54 -11.63 -5.69
C ASP A 68 -10.53 -11.38 -4.55
N ILE A 69 -10.60 -10.14 -4.05
CA ILE A 69 -11.53 -9.75 -2.99
C ILE A 69 -12.78 -9.17 -3.65
N GLY A 70 -13.91 -9.84 -3.44
CA GLY A 70 -15.19 -9.34 -3.91
C GLY A 70 -15.55 -8.01 -3.25
N LYS A 71 -16.10 -7.07 -4.04
CA LYS A 71 -16.54 -5.74 -3.54
C LYS A 71 -17.45 -5.87 -2.33
N THR A 72 -18.46 -6.73 -2.38
CA THR A 72 -19.41 -6.95 -1.29
C THR A 72 -18.71 -7.42 -0.02
N GLU A 73 -17.75 -8.32 -0.14
CA GLU A 73 -17.01 -8.83 1.02
C GLU A 73 -16.13 -7.75 1.65
N ALA A 74 -15.45 -6.95 0.83
CA ALA A 74 -14.70 -5.81 1.31
C ALA A 74 -15.59 -4.80 2.05
N LEU A 75 -16.81 -4.54 1.55
CA LEU A 75 -17.76 -3.65 2.20
C LEU A 75 -18.21 -4.18 3.58
N ARG A 76 -18.51 -5.48 3.69
CA ARG A 76 -18.90 -6.13 4.96
C ARG A 76 -17.81 -5.99 6.00
N ILE A 77 -16.58 -6.30 5.62
CA ILE A 77 -15.40 -6.19 6.48
C ILE A 77 -15.18 -4.72 6.87
N CYS A 78 -15.17 -3.79 5.91
CA CYS A 78 -14.91 -2.37 6.18
C CYS A 78 -15.96 -1.74 7.12
N LEU A 79 -17.23 -2.11 6.98
CA LEU A 79 -18.33 -1.53 7.75
C LEU A 79 -18.60 -2.23 9.08
N ASP A 80 -17.99 -3.38 9.35
CA ASP A 80 -18.36 -4.28 10.47
C ASP A 80 -19.86 -4.65 10.44
N GLN A 81 -20.40 -4.92 9.25
CA GLN A 81 -21.81 -5.24 9.07
C GLN A 81 -21.97 -6.55 8.27
N PRO A 82 -22.81 -7.49 8.75
CA PRO A 82 -23.00 -8.77 8.08
C PRO A 82 -23.75 -8.62 6.74
N ASN A 83 -24.65 -7.64 6.64
CA ASN A 83 -25.46 -7.36 5.46
C ASN A 83 -25.18 -5.95 4.94
N VAL A 84 -24.73 -5.85 3.70
CA VAL A 84 -24.43 -4.58 3.03
C VAL A 84 -25.04 -4.58 1.64
N ASN A 85 -25.52 -3.42 1.19
CA ASN A 85 -25.96 -3.26 -0.19
C ASN A 85 -24.74 -3.05 -1.10
N PRO A 86 -24.43 -3.96 -2.05
CA PRO A 86 -23.26 -3.83 -2.92
C PRO A 86 -23.30 -2.62 -3.85
N LEU A 87 -24.49 -2.03 -4.06
CA LEU A 87 -24.71 -0.83 -4.86
C LEU A 87 -24.55 0.47 -4.06
N MET A 88 -24.41 0.39 -2.73
CA MET A 88 -24.25 1.58 -1.90
C MET A 88 -22.88 2.23 -2.13
N ASN A 89 -22.88 3.56 -2.22
CA ASN A 89 -21.66 4.35 -2.17
C ASN A 89 -21.27 4.58 -0.70
N VAL A 90 -20.09 4.08 -0.31
CA VAL A 90 -19.55 4.27 1.04
C VAL A 90 -18.64 5.48 1.05
N THR A 91 -18.92 6.46 1.90
CA THR A 91 -17.99 7.55 2.22
C THR A 91 -17.18 7.20 3.47
N SER A 92 -16.08 7.91 3.72
CA SER A 92 -15.27 7.74 4.94
C SER A 92 -16.09 7.90 6.23
N GLY A 93 -17.14 8.74 6.23
CA GLY A 93 -18.02 8.98 7.38
C GLY A 93 -18.86 7.77 7.79
N HIS A 94 -19.13 6.84 6.86
CA HIS A 94 -19.86 5.60 7.15
C HIS A 94 -18.96 4.55 7.82
N LEU A 95 -17.65 4.65 7.65
CA LEU A 95 -16.71 3.67 8.19
C LEU A 95 -16.55 3.83 9.70
N PRO A 96 -16.48 2.72 10.47
CA PRO A 96 -16.00 2.71 11.84
C PRO A 96 -14.62 3.37 11.96
N ILE A 97 -14.29 3.88 13.15
CA ILE A 97 -13.08 4.68 13.36
C ILE A 97 -11.79 3.96 12.92
N ALA A 98 -11.65 2.66 13.23
CA ALA A 98 -10.48 1.88 12.86
C ALA A 98 -10.35 1.76 11.32
N SER A 99 -11.42 1.39 10.63
CA SER A 99 -11.45 1.30 9.16
C SER A 99 -11.22 2.65 8.50
N ARG A 100 -11.70 3.75 9.10
CA ARG A 100 -11.45 5.10 8.62
C ARG A 100 -9.98 5.50 8.74
N ILE A 101 -9.31 5.16 9.85
CA ILE A 101 -7.87 5.42 10.03
C ILE A 101 -7.07 4.64 8.97
N VAL A 102 -7.38 3.36 8.79
CA VAL A 102 -6.71 2.55 7.76
C VAL A 102 -6.96 3.13 6.36
N LEU A 103 -8.18 3.54 6.04
CA LEU A 103 -8.49 4.16 4.76
C LEU A 103 -7.66 5.44 4.51
N LEU A 104 -7.47 6.25 5.55
CA LEU A 104 -6.63 7.44 5.45
C LEU A 104 -5.17 7.09 5.18
N LEU A 105 -4.63 6.03 5.80
CA LEU A 105 -3.28 5.56 5.50
C LEU A 105 -3.17 5.04 4.06
N VAL A 106 -4.16 4.25 3.60
CA VAL A 106 -4.20 3.72 2.24
C VAL A 106 -4.18 4.84 1.20
N THR A 107 -5.08 5.80 1.34
CA THR A 107 -5.30 6.88 0.34
C THR A 107 -4.28 8.02 0.40
N ASN A 108 -3.43 8.08 1.42
CA ASN A 108 -2.39 9.11 1.54
C ASN A 108 -0.96 8.56 1.45
N THR A 109 -0.77 7.24 1.55
CA THR A 109 0.57 6.64 1.62
C THR A 109 0.71 5.45 0.68
N PHE A 110 -0.19 4.47 0.75
CA PHE A 110 0.02 3.19 0.06
C PHE A 110 -0.34 3.18 -1.41
N LEU A 111 -1.44 3.85 -1.77
CA LEU A 111 -1.93 3.86 -3.14
C LEU A 111 -1.96 5.30 -3.68
N PRO A 112 -1.57 5.51 -4.94
CA PRO A 112 -1.81 6.78 -5.60
C PRO A 112 -3.31 7.07 -5.59
N ARG A 113 -3.67 8.33 -5.35
CA ARG A 113 -5.09 8.72 -5.33
C ARG A 113 -5.69 8.57 -6.73
N GLU A 114 -6.70 7.72 -6.82
CA GLU A 114 -7.52 7.55 -8.02
C GLU A 114 -8.96 8.04 -7.75
N GLY A 115 -9.53 8.83 -8.65
CA GLY A 115 -10.93 9.24 -8.59
C GLY A 115 -11.24 10.38 -7.60
N SER A 116 -12.25 10.20 -6.75
CA SER A 116 -12.83 11.27 -5.93
C SER A 116 -12.04 11.53 -4.65
N ARG A 117 -12.00 12.80 -4.20
CA ARG A 117 -11.42 13.18 -2.90
C ARG A 117 -12.30 12.80 -1.71
N THR A 118 -13.59 12.52 -1.93
CA THR A 118 -14.57 12.29 -0.86
C THR A 118 -15.04 10.85 -0.78
N LEU A 119 -14.92 10.09 -1.88
CA LEU A 119 -15.35 8.70 -1.98
C LEU A 119 -14.14 7.80 -2.15
N PRO A 120 -13.91 6.83 -1.25
CA PRO A 120 -12.90 5.80 -1.47
C PRO A 120 -13.21 4.99 -2.72
N SER A 121 -12.17 4.64 -3.47
CA SER A 121 -12.30 3.73 -4.60
C SER A 121 -12.58 2.30 -4.12
N GLU A 122 -13.04 1.45 -5.03
CA GLU A 122 -13.18 0.02 -4.74
C GLU A 122 -11.84 -0.60 -4.32
N ARG A 123 -10.73 -0.18 -4.94
CA ARG A 123 -9.38 -0.64 -4.59
C ARG A 123 -9.01 -0.26 -3.16
N ASP A 124 -9.31 0.98 -2.76
CA ASP A 124 -9.05 1.45 -1.39
C ASP A 124 -9.82 0.62 -0.36
N LEU A 125 -11.10 0.37 -0.61
CA LEU A 125 -11.94 -0.42 0.29
C LEU A 125 -11.44 -1.87 0.41
N LYS A 126 -10.99 -2.48 -0.69
CA LYS A 126 -10.42 -3.82 -0.66
C LYS A 126 -9.12 -3.87 0.13
N PHE A 127 -8.25 -2.87 -0.03
CA PHE A 127 -7.03 -2.76 0.79
C PHE A 127 -7.38 -2.68 2.28
N VAL A 128 -8.33 -1.81 2.65
CA VAL A 128 -8.79 -1.67 4.04
C VAL A 128 -9.31 -3.01 4.58
N ALA A 129 -10.07 -3.75 3.76
CA ALA A 129 -10.57 -5.06 4.13
C ALA A 129 -9.44 -6.08 4.39
N CYS A 130 -8.40 -6.11 3.55
CA CYS A 130 -7.21 -6.95 3.80
C CYS A 130 -6.55 -6.63 5.13
N VAL A 131 -6.29 -5.34 5.38
CA VAL A 131 -5.64 -4.88 6.62
C VAL A 131 -6.43 -5.32 7.84
N LYS A 132 -7.75 -5.19 7.78
CA LYS A 132 -8.65 -5.53 8.87
C LYS A 132 -8.79 -7.04 9.09
N ASN A 133 -8.79 -7.82 8.02
CA ASN A 133 -8.91 -9.28 8.08
C ASN A 133 -7.57 -9.99 8.27
N GLY A 134 -6.45 -9.26 8.35
CA GLY A 134 -5.12 -9.83 8.47
C GLY A 134 -4.63 -10.55 7.22
N THR A 135 -5.23 -10.30 6.05
CA THR A 135 -4.80 -10.90 4.79
C THR A 135 -3.43 -10.33 4.40
N PRO A 136 -2.37 -11.16 4.24
CA PRO A 136 -1.04 -10.67 3.89
C PRO A 136 -1.05 -9.93 2.54
N ILE A 137 -0.51 -8.72 2.54
CA ILE A 137 -0.32 -7.90 1.34
C ILE A 137 1.18 -7.79 1.09
N ASN A 138 1.60 -7.91 -0.17
CA ASN A 138 3.00 -7.81 -0.54
C ASN A 138 3.46 -6.34 -0.53
N LEU A 139 4.01 -5.89 0.59
CA LEU A 139 4.48 -4.51 0.76
C LEU A 139 5.67 -4.16 -0.15
N PRO A 140 6.71 -5.01 -0.32
CA PRO A 140 7.76 -4.75 -1.29
C PRO A 140 7.23 -4.47 -2.70
N TYR A 141 6.27 -5.27 -3.16
CA TYR A 141 5.60 -5.05 -4.44
C TYR A 141 4.87 -3.71 -4.50
N LEU A 142 4.11 -3.35 -3.45
CA LEU A 142 3.40 -2.08 -3.41
C LEU A 142 4.36 -0.87 -3.47
N ILE A 143 5.48 -0.93 -2.75
CA ILE A 143 6.46 0.16 -2.75
C ILE A 143 6.96 0.40 -4.19
N VAL A 144 7.41 -0.67 -4.87
CA VAL A 144 7.99 -0.54 -6.23
C VAL A 144 6.96 -0.09 -7.26
N ASN A 145 5.70 -0.54 -7.20
CA ASN A 145 4.72 -0.25 -8.26
C ASN A 145 3.85 1.00 -8.00
N HIS A 146 3.77 1.47 -6.77
CA HIS A 146 2.80 2.50 -6.39
C HIS A 146 3.37 3.66 -5.59
N MET A 147 4.56 3.51 -4.98
CA MET A 147 5.20 4.57 -4.19
C MET A 147 6.49 5.13 -4.82
N LEU A 148 7.13 4.38 -5.70
CA LEU A 148 8.26 4.81 -6.53
C LEU A 148 7.73 5.23 -7.91
#